data_AF-A0A9R0V5H5-F1
#
_entry.id   AF-A0A9R0V5H5-F1
#
_cell.length_a   1.000
_cell.length_b   1.000
_cell.length_c   1.000
_cell.angle_alpha   90.00
_cell.angle_beta   90.00
_cell.angle_gamma   90.00
#
_symmetry.space_group_name_H-M   'P 1'
#
loop_
_entity.id
_entity.type
_entity.pdbx_description
1 polymer ?
#
loop_
_entity_poly.entity_id
_entity_poly.type
_entity_poly.pdbx_seq_one_letter_code
_entity_poly.pdbx_strand_id
1 'polypeptide(L)'
;MVGIVRVLRHRLPIQDRFVRVKLVKNCFSGADMVDGIVNHLECSRNKAVEIGKELARKHFIHHVFRENGFEDGTQSLYRFLEHDPAVPRYYNFRGSTNDGEPKPAAAVGQRMTKIMYVVGGYPYSLTTIKNGILRGNRRKPYTIVKPFGASDKRLELAETKVNPLVHFALCNATRSSPSVRFYSTQGVEPELRHAAREFLLDGGVEIDLETRTVHLTRIIKWYSADFGQDRDILRWILNYLDPTKAGLLTHLLNDGGPISIAYQDYDWSLNA
;
A
#
# COMPACT_ATOMS: atom_id res chain seq x y z
N MET A 1 0.22 1.31 -27.32
CA MET A 1 0.09 2.43 -26.36
C MET A 1 1.41 3.16 -26.12
N VAL A 2 2.48 2.49 -25.73
CA VAL A 2 3.79 3.12 -25.46
C VAL A 2 4.31 4.00 -26.61
N GLY A 3 4.22 3.53 -27.86
CA GLY A 3 4.63 4.33 -29.04
C GLY A 3 3.84 5.64 -29.20
N ILE A 4 2.53 5.61 -28.93
CA ILE A 4 1.67 6.80 -28.97
C ILE A 4 2.11 7.79 -27.89
N VAL A 5 2.34 7.33 -26.65
CA VAL A 5 2.77 8.19 -25.54
C VAL A 5 4.10 8.89 -25.85
N ARG A 6 5.06 8.16 -26.42
CA ARG A 6 6.35 8.76 -26.86
C ARG A 6 6.14 9.90 -27.84
N VAL A 7 5.27 9.71 -28.83
CA VAL A 7 4.98 10.75 -29.82
C VAL A 7 4.26 11.94 -29.18
N LEU A 8 3.26 11.68 -28.33
CA LEU A 8 2.50 12.73 -27.65
C LEU A 8 3.39 13.60 -26.74
N ARG A 9 4.38 13.03 -26.06
CA ARG A 9 5.33 13.84 -25.25
C ARG A 9 6.07 14.90 -26.05
N HIS A 10 6.35 14.63 -27.33
CA HIS A 10 7.06 15.56 -28.20
C HIS A 10 6.11 16.51 -28.94
N ARG A 11 4.86 16.10 -29.18
CA ARG A 11 3.90 16.88 -29.98
C ARG A 11 2.98 17.76 -29.16
N LEU A 12 2.70 17.41 -27.91
CA LEU A 12 1.75 18.16 -27.10
C LEU A 12 2.35 19.48 -26.59
N PRO A 13 1.54 20.54 -26.50
CA PRO A 13 1.96 21.82 -25.91
C PRO A 13 1.98 21.71 -24.38
N ILE A 14 2.99 21.01 -23.86
CA ILE A 14 3.22 20.79 -22.43
C ILE A 14 3.80 22.08 -21.85
N GLN A 15 3.00 22.79 -21.05
CA GLN A 15 3.39 24.08 -20.49
C GLN A 15 2.66 24.38 -19.18
N ASP A 16 3.17 25.37 -18.47
CA ASP A 16 2.54 25.90 -17.27
C ASP A 16 1.30 26.74 -17.67
N ARG A 17 0.17 26.52 -16.99
CA ARG A 17 -1.10 27.23 -17.26
C ARG A 17 -1.67 27.79 -15.96
N PHE A 18 -2.19 29.03 -15.97
CA PHE A 18 -2.93 29.60 -14.85
C PHE A 18 -4.41 29.25 -14.96
N VAL A 19 -4.98 28.62 -13.93
CA VAL A 19 -6.40 28.25 -13.86
C VAL A 19 -6.96 28.60 -12.50
N ARG A 20 -8.04 29.42 -12.45
CA ARG A 20 -8.77 29.78 -11.21
C ARG A 20 -7.81 30.12 -10.05
N VAL A 21 -6.85 31.01 -10.32
CA VAL A 21 -5.84 31.52 -9.36
C VAL A 21 -4.72 30.51 -8.99
N LYS A 22 -4.70 29.31 -9.58
CA LYS A 22 -3.64 28.31 -9.36
C LYS A 22 -2.75 28.16 -10.59
N LEU A 23 -1.43 28.11 -10.37
CA LEU A 23 -0.46 27.74 -11.40
C LEU A 23 -0.41 26.22 -11.54
N VAL A 24 -0.80 25.72 -12.70
CA VAL A 24 -0.74 24.31 -13.07
C VAL A 24 0.50 24.08 -13.92
N LYS A 25 1.54 23.49 -13.35
CA LYS A 25 2.78 23.21 -14.06
C LYS A 25 2.68 22.07 -15.08
N ASN A 26 3.49 22.10 -16.15
CA ASN A 26 3.74 21.00 -17.10
C ASN A 26 2.50 20.24 -17.59
N CYS A 27 1.46 20.96 -18.03
CA CYS A 27 0.16 20.38 -18.40
C CYS A 27 -0.21 20.63 -19.86
N PHE A 28 -1.20 19.89 -20.35
CA PHE A 28 -1.83 20.03 -21.66
C PHE A 28 -3.34 19.81 -21.53
N SER A 29 -4.13 20.27 -22.50
CA SER A 29 -5.59 20.06 -22.47
C SER A 29 -6.00 18.72 -23.11
N GLY A 30 -7.17 18.21 -22.73
CA GLY A 30 -7.78 17.04 -23.36
C GLY A 30 -7.96 17.23 -24.86
N ALA A 31 -8.35 18.44 -25.28
CA ALA A 31 -8.47 18.80 -26.70
C ALA A 31 -7.13 18.72 -27.45
N ASP A 32 -6.05 19.29 -26.89
CA ASP A 32 -4.70 19.20 -27.48
C ASP A 32 -4.27 17.73 -27.65
N MET A 33 -4.62 16.89 -26.67
CA MET A 33 -4.30 15.46 -26.70
C MET A 33 -5.08 14.73 -27.78
N VAL A 34 -6.37 14.99 -27.90
CA VAL A 34 -7.22 14.41 -28.95
C VAL A 34 -6.69 14.82 -30.33
N ASP A 35 -6.36 16.09 -30.53
CA ASP A 35 -5.76 16.58 -31.78
C ASP A 35 -4.43 15.89 -32.08
N GLY A 36 -3.57 15.75 -31.06
CA GLY A 36 -2.30 15.04 -31.17
C GLY A 36 -2.46 13.56 -31.59
N ILE A 37 -3.48 12.87 -31.08
CA ILE A 37 -3.78 11.47 -31.44
C ILE A 37 -4.36 11.39 -32.86
N VAL A 38 -5.33 12.25 -33.20
CA VAL A 38 -5.94 12.31 -34.54
C VAL A 38 -4.86 12.52 -35.60
N ASN A 39 -3.95 13.48 -35.37
CA ASN A 39 -2.87 13.80 -36.31
C ASN A 39 -1.78 12.73 -36.39
N HIS A 40 -1.62 11.89 -35.36
CA HIS A 40 -0.62 10.82 -35.37
C HIS A 40 -1.14 9.52 -35.98
N LEU A 41 -2.42 9.19 -35.73
CA LEU A 41 -3.03 7.91 -36.11
C LEU A 41 -4.03 8.02 -37.27
N GLU A 42 -4.24 9.23 -37.80
CA GLU A 42 -5.20 9.54 -38.87
C GLU A 42 -6.59 8.95 -38.58
N CYS A 43 -7.07 9.16 -37.35
CA CYS A 43 -8.29 8.54 -36.85
C CYS A 43 -9.40 9.55 -36.53
N SER A 44 -10.64 9.08 -36.36
CA SER A 44 -11.74 9.95 -35.95
C SER A 44 -11.54 10.48 -34.54
N ARG A 45 -12.10 11.67 -34.27
CA ARG A 45 -12.06 12.30 -32.95
C ARG A 45 -12.59 11.39 -31.84
N ASN A 46 -13.69 10.68 -32.11
CA ASN A 46 -14.25 9.69 -31.18
C ASN A 46 -13.26 8.55 -30.85
N LYS A 47 -12.54 8.03 -31.86
CA LYS A 47 -11.51 7.00 -31.64
C LYS A 47 -10.33 7.55 -30.84
N ALA A 48 -9.93 8.79 -31.09
CA ALA A 48 -8.89 9.46 -30.30
C ALA A 48 -9.28 9.65 -28.83
N VAL A 49 -10.56 9.97 -28.55
CA VAL A 49 -11.09 10.05 -27.18
C VAL A 49 -11.01 8.70 -26.47
N GLU A 50 -11.38 7.60 -27.12
CA GLU A 50 -11.27 6.26 -26.53
C GLU A 50 -9.82 5.87 -26.24
N ILE A 51 -8.87 6.24 -27.12
CA ILE A 51 -7.44 6.05 -26.87
C ILE A 51 -6.99 6.90 -25.67
N GLY A 52 -7.45 8.14 -25.55
CA GLY A 52 -7.18 9.01 -24.40
C GLY A 52 -7.70 8.42 -23.09
N LYS A 53 -8.92 7.86 -23.08
CA LYS A 53 -9.47 7.10 -21.95
C LYS A 53 -8.62 5.89 -21.59
N GLU A 54 -8.16 5.13 -22.59
CA GLU A 54 -7.29 3.98 -22.34
C GLU A 54 -5.93 4.41 -21.75
N LEU A 55 -5.34 5.51 -22.25
CA LEU A 55 -4.09 6.08 -21.71
C LEU A 55 -4.24 6.53 -20.26
N ALA A 56 -5.36 7.18 -19.92
CA ALA A 56 -5.68 7.56 -18.54
C ALA A 56 -5.90 6.33 -17.65
N ARG A 57 -6.66 5.33 -18.11
CA ARG A 57 -6.90 4.07 -17.39
C ARG A 57 -5.61 3.29 -17.13
N LYS A 58 -4.66 3.34 -18.07
CA LYS A 58 -3.33 2.75 -17.92
C LYS A 58 -2.33 3.66 -17.18
N HIS A 59 -2.76 4.77 -16.60
CA HIS A 59 -1.94 5.69 -15.80
C HIS A 59 -0.75 6.33 -16.53
N PHE A 60 -0.79 6.43 -17.86
CA PHE A 60 0.19 7.22 -18.62
C PHE A 60 -0.02 8.72 -18.40
N ILE A 61 -1.27 9.11 -18.18
CA ILE A 61 -1.69 10.47 -17.89
C ILE A 61 -2.69 10.49 -16.73
N HIS A 62 -2.83 11.63 -16.07
CA HIS A 62 -3.86 11.85 -15.05
C HIS A 62 -4.43 13.26 -15.15
N HIS A 63 -5.69 13.43 -14.75
CA HIS A 63 -6.32 14.74 -14.66
C HIS A 63 -5.69 15.54 -13.50
N VAL A 64 -5.36 16.81 -13.75
CA VAL A 64 -4.63 17.68 -12.80
C VAL A 64 -5.36 17.80 -11.46
N PHE A 65 -6.69 17.86 -11.48
CA PHE A 65 -7.52 18.01 -10.28
C PHE A 65 -7.99 16.68 -9.70
N ARG A 66 -7.54 15.54 -10.27
CA ARG A 66 -7.96 14.17 -9.90
C ARG A 66 -9.48 13.91 -9.99
N GLU A 67 -10.19 14.76 -10.70
CA GLU A 67 -11.61 14.59 -11.07
C GLU A 67 -11.75 13.77 -12.36
N ASN A 68 -12.67 12.78 -12.34
CA ASN A 68 -13.30 12.11 -13.49
C ASN A 68 -12.39 11.48 -14.58
N GLY A 69 -13.03 10.84 -15.57
CA GLY A 69 -12.38 10.16 -16.70
C GLY A 69 -11.73 11.11 -17.71
N PHE A 70 -11.16 10.56 -18.78
CA PHE A 70 -10.61 11.38 -19.87
C PHE A 70 -11.73 12.03 -20.69
N GLU A 71 -11.60 13.34 -20.95
CA GLU A 71 -12.57 14.17 -21.66
C GLU A 71 -11.88 15.06 -22.70
N ASP A 72 -12.54 15.24 -23.84
CA ASP A 72 -12.12 16.15 -24.92
C ASP A 72 -12.57 17.57 -24.59
N GLY A 73 -11.72 18.33 -23.91
CA GLY A 73 -12.03 19.68 -23.50
C GLY A 73 -10.78 20.55 -23.33
N THR A 74 -10.92 21.84 -23.62
CA THR A 74 -9.84 22.82 -23.44
C THR A 74 -9.59 23.17 -21.96
N GLN A 75 -10.62 23.00 -21.12
CA GLN A 75 -10.57 23.23 -19.68
C GLN A 75 -10.13 22.00 -18.88
N SER A 76 -10.24 20.79 -19.47
CA SER A 76 -9.84 19.53 -18.86
C SER A 76 -8.32 19.38 -19.02
N LEU A 77 -7.58 19.57 -17.92
CA LEU A 77 -6.12 19.59 -17.94
C LEU A 77 -5.54 18.27 -17.45
N TYR A 78 -4.56 17.77 -18.19
CA TYR A 78 -3.88 16.51 -17.90
C TYR A 78 -2.36 16.73 -17.81
N ARG A 79 -1.69 15.77 -17.17
CA ARG A 79 -0.23 15.65 -17.13
C ARG A 79 0.19 14.23 -17.43
N PHE A 80 1.39 14.07 -17.97
CA PHE A 80 2.09 12.80 -17.90
C PHE A 80 2.51 12.52 -16.46
N LEU A 81 2.64 11.24 -16.11
CA LEU A 81 2.99 10.83 -14.75
C LEU A 81 4.26 11.51 -14.25
N GLU A 82 5.33 11.50 -15.05
CA GLU A 82 6.63 12.10 -14.74
C GLU A 82 6.59 13.63 -14.54
N HIS A 83 5.54 14.30 -15.01
CA HIS A 83 5.35 15.75 -14.85
C HIS A 83 4.55 16.10 -13.60
N ASP A 84 4.07 15.11 -12.84
CA ASP A 84 3.49 15.34 -11.51
C ASP A 84 4.57 15.92 -10.57
N PRO A 85 4.31 17.06 -9.90
CA PRO A 85 5.24 17.65 -8.94
C PRO A 85 5.70 16.71 -7.81
N ALA A 86 4.96 15.63 -7.52
CA ALA A 86 5.34 14.61 -6.56
C ALA A 86 6.37 13.61 -7.10
N VAL A 87 6.43 13.35 -8.41
CA VAL A 87 7.30 12.28 -8.97
C VAL A 87 8.79 12.51 -8.73
N PRO A 88 9.36 13.72 -8.87
CA PRO A 88 10.75 13.96 -8.51
C PRO A 88 11.10 13.65 -7.05
N ARG A 89 10.11 13.52 -6.16
CA ARG A 89 10.31 13.15 -4.76
C ARG A 89 10.38 11.64 -4.53
N TYR A 90 10.06 10.83 -5.54
CA TYR A 90 10.08 9.38 -5.41
C TYR A 90 11.52 8.85 -5.53
N TYR A 91 11.99 8.16 -4.49
CA TYR A 91 13.36 7.61 -4.42
C TYR A 91 13.72 6.64 -5.57
N ASN A 92 12.72 6.06 -6.22
CA ASN A 92 12.89 5.16 -7.36
C ASN A 92 12.84 5.88 -8.72
N PHE A 93 12.60 7.20 -8.76
CA PHE A 93 12.63 7.99 -9.98
C PHE A 93 14.02 8.60 -10.18
N ARG A 94 14.74 8.13 -11.20
CA ARG A 94 16.10 8.58 -11.54
C ARG A 94 16.14 9.51 -12.76
N GLY A 95 15.10 10.33 -12.94
CA GLY A 95 15.00 11.27 -14.06
C GLY A 95 14.79 10.64 -15.44
N SER A 96 14.69 9.31 -15.53
CA SER A 96 14.36 8.60 -16.78
C SER A 96 12.86 8.32 -16.84
N THR A 97 12.25 8.62 -17.99
CA THR A 97 10.89 8.23 -18.31
C THR A 97 10.82 6.71 -18.48
N ASN A 98 10.08 6.05 -17.59
CA ASN A 98 9.75 4.64 -17.78
C ASN A 98 8.61 4.55 -18.80
N ASP A 99 8.97 4.21 -20.04
CA ASP A 99 8.01 4.03 -21.14
C ASP A 99 7.26 2.70 -21.07
N GLY A 100 7.53 1.85 -20.08
CA GLY A 100 6.78 0.61 -19.89
C GLY A 100 5.34 0.89 -19.49
N GLU A 101 4.40 0.06 -19.99
CA GLU A 101 3.05 0.04 -19.41
C GLU A 101 3.16 -0.22 -17.89
N PRO A 102 2.43 0.52 -17.03
CA PRO A 102 2.38 0.24 -15.62
C PRO A 102 2.01 -1.22 -15.39
N LYS A 103 2.89 -1.93 -14.68
CA LYS A 103 2.69 -3.35 -14.41
C LYS A 103 1.58 -3.50 -13.38
N PRO A 104 0.76 -4.57 -13.47
CA PRO A 104 -0.22 -4.87 -12.43
C PRO A 104 0.46 -4.93 -11.06
N ALA A 105 -0.21 -4.42 -10.02
CA ALA A 105 0.33 -4.38 -8.65
C ALA A 105 0.82 -5.77 -8.19
N ALA A 106 0.12 -6.84 -8.57
CA ALA A 106 0.53 -8.22 -8.31
C ALA A 106 1.90 -8.58 -8.92
N ALA A 107 2.14 -8.17 -10.18
CA ALA A 107 3.41 -8.42 -10.86
C ALA A 107 4.55 -7.58 -10.28
N VAL A 108 4.27 -6.33 -9.90
CA VAL A 108 5.23 -5.47 -9.17
C VAL A 108 5.55 -6.10 -7.81
N GLY A 109 4.53 -6.51 -7.05
CA GLY A 109 4.69 -7.19 -5.77
C GLY A 109 5.53 -8.46 -5.87
N GLN A 110 5.29 -9.30 -6.88
CA GLN A 110 6.11 -10.49 -7.13
C GLN A 110 7.55 -10.13 -7.51
N ARG A 111 7.78 -9.01 -8.18
CA ARG A 111 9.14 -8.54 -8.46
C ARG A 111 9.82 -8.02 -7.19
N MET A 112 9.10 -7.32 -6.32
CA MET A 112 9.63 -6.87 -5.03
C MET A 112 10.02 -8.05 -4.13
N THR A 113 9.34 -9.20 -4.22
CA THR A 113 9.77 -10.42 -3.51
C THR A 113 11.07 -11.03 -4.04
N LYS A 114 11.55 -10.61 -5.22
CA LYS A 114 12.85 -11.04 -5.78
C LYS A 114 14.01 -10.14 -5.36
N ILE A 115 13.75 -9.03 -4.67
CA ILE A 115 14.81 -8.19 -4.12
C ILE A 115 15.43 -8.93 -2.94
N MET A 116 16.74 -9.17 -3.03
CA MET A 116 17.52 -9.91 -2.04
C MET A 116 18.59 -9.01 -1.43
N TYR A 117 18.83 -9.19 -0.14
CA TYR A 117 19.89 -8.56 0.64
C TYR A 117 20.85 -9.66 1.09
N VAL A 118 22.16 -9.42 0.97
CA VAL A 118 23.16 -10.35 1.50
C VAL A 118 23.53 -9.91 2.91
N VAL A 119 23.23 -10.74 3.90
CA VAL A 119 23.52 -10.50 5.32
C VAL A 119 24.27 -11.72 5.85
N GLY A 120 25.45 -11.52 6.44
CA GLY A 120 26.26 -12.63 6.98
C GLY A 120 26.59 -13.72 5.94
N GLY A 121 26.71 -13.36 4.66
CA GLY A 121 26.97 -14.30 3.56
C GLY A 121 25.74 -15.04 3.00
N TYR A 122 24.54 -14.79 3.53
CA TYR A 122 23.30 -15.43 3.06
C TYR A 122 22.34 -14.43 2.40
N PRO A 123 21.60 -14.85 1.35
CA PRO A 123 20.62 -13.99 0.71
C PRO A 123 19.27 -14.01 1.45
N TYR A 124 18.68 -12.84 1.65
CA TYR A 124 17.37 -12.64 2.30
C TYR A 124 16.47 -11.75 1.47
N SER A 125 15.23 -12.18 1.20
CA SER A 125 14.19 -11.25 0.74
C SER A 125 13.52 -10.58 1.95
N LEU A 126 12.83 -9.44 1.76
CA LEU A 126 11.99 -8.86 2.81
C LEU A 126 10.93 -9.85 3.33
N THR A 127 10.43 -10.72 2.46
CA THR A 127 9.46 -11.77 2.85
C THR A 127 10.12 -12.82 3.74
N THR A 128 11.37 -13.16 3.46
CA THR A 128 12.17 -14.11 4.22
C THR A 128 12.57 -13.54 5.58
N ILE A 129 12.93 -12.25 5.66
CA ILE A 129 13.19 -11.58 6.94
C ILE A 129 11.91 -11.55 7.79
N LYS A 130 10.78 -11.08 7.22
CA LYS A 130 9.51 -11.00 7.95
C LYS A 130 9.04 -12.37 8.44
N ASN A 131 8.93 -13.36 7.55
CA ASN A 131 8.26 -14.62 7.88
C ASN A 131 9.24 -15.70 8.38
N GLY A 132 10.47 -15.67 7.87
CA GLY A 132 11.51 -16.64 8.20
C GLY A 132 12.17 -16.32 9.54
N ILE A 133 12.51 -15.06 9.76
CA ILE A 133 13.26 -14.61 10.94
C ILE A 133 12.30 -14.11 12.03
N LEU A 134 11.64 -12.98 11.79
CA LEU A 134 10.84 -12.28 12.83
C LEU A 134 9.59 -13.06 13.27
N ARG A 135 9.01 -13.87 12.38
CA ARG A 135 7.86 -14.74 12.69
C ARG A 135 8.26 -16.19 12.95
N GLY A 136 9.52 -16.49 13.27
CA GLY A 136 9.93 -17.85 13.65
C GLY A 136 9.65 -18.90 12.59
N ASN A 137 10.07 -18.65 11.34
CA ASN A 137 9.88 -19.52 10.19
C ASN A 137 8.42 -19.95 9.92
N ARG A 138 7.46 -19.05 10.17
CA ARG A 138 6.05 -19.29 9.87
C ARG A 138 5.73 -19.08 8.40
N ARG A 139 4.68 -19.78 7.95
CA ARG A 139 4.15 -19.64 6.60
C ARG A 139 3.60 -18.22 6.40
N LYS A 140 3.83 -17.68 5.21
CA LYS A 140 3.15 -16.46 4.75
C LYS A 140 1.65 -16.77 4.60
N PRO A 141 0.76 -15.79 4.82
CA PRO A 141 -0.67 -15.94 4.52
C PRO A 141 -0.89 -16.53 3.12
N TYR A 142 -1.85 -17.45 3.02
CA TYR A 142 -2.22 -18.14 1.77
C TYR A 142 -1.11 -18.98 1.11
N THR A 143 -0.07 -19.36 1.88
CA THR A 143 1.05 -20.18 1.39
C THR A 143 1.22 -21.43 2.25
N ILE A 144 1.56 -22.56 1.63
CA ILE A 144 1.77 -23.85 2.33
C ILE A 144 3.23 -24.12 2.70
N VAL A 145 4.18 -23.39 2.09
CA VAL A 145 5.62 -23.61 2.28
C VAL A 145 6.18 -22.65 3.33
N LYS A 146 7.06 -23.17 4.21
CA LYS A 146 7.82 -22.34 5.15
C LYS A 146 8.95 -21.60 4.42
N PRO A 147 9.33 -20.39 4.87
CA PRO A 147 10.45 -19.65 4.29
C PRO A 147 11.77 -20.42 4.24
N PHE A 148 12.06 -21.22 5.28
CA PHE A 148 13.29 -22.02 5.41
C PHE A 148 12.97 -23.50 5.62
N GLY A 149 13.72 -24.36 4.92
CA GLY A 149 13.70 -25.81 5.11
C GLY A 149 14.49 -26.26 6.34
N ALA A 150 14.33 -27.52 6.75
CA ALA A 150 14.91 -28.04 8.01
C ALA A 150 16.45 -27.99 8.07
N SER A 151 17.14 -28.06 6.92
CA SER A 151 18.60 -28.01 6.83
C SER A 151 19.15 -26.61 6.56
N ASP A 152 18.29 -25.59 6.54
CA ASP A 152 18.69 -24.22 6.25
C ASP A 152 19.34 -23.57 7.46
N LYS A 153 20.62 -23.22 7.37
CA LYS A 153 21.39 -22.61 8.46
C LYS A 153 20.79 -21.29 8.97
N ARG A 154 20.01 -20.59 8.14
CA ARG A 154 19.34 -19.34 8.54
C ARG A 154 18.27 -19.55 9.61
N LEU A 155 17.87 -20.79 9.89
CA LEU A 155 17.00 -21.13 11.01
C LEU A 155 17.60 -20.76 12.37
N GLU A 156 18.92 -20.72 12.50
CA GLU A 156 19.61 -20.33 13.75
C GLU A 156 19.29 -18.88 14.16
N LEU A 157 18.90 -18.05 13.19
CA LEU A 157 18.52 -16.66 13.40
C LEU A 157 17.01 -16.49 13.59
N ALA A 158 16.19 -17.54 13.39
CA ALA A 158 14.75 -17.43 13.49
C ALA A 158 14.31 -17.34 14.95
N GLU A 159 13.38 -16.42 15.24
CA GLU A 159 12.82 -16.25 16.57
C GLU A 159 12.14 -17.53 17.04
N THR A 160 12.46 -17.96 18.27
CA THR A 160 11.88 -19.19 18.85
C THR A 160 10.40 -19.04 19.13
N LYS A 161 9.97 -17.84 19.52
CA LYS A 161 8.58 -17.48 19.77
C LYS A 161 8.20 -16.27 18.94
N VAL A 162 7.06 -16.36 18.26
CA VAL A 162 6.54 -15.23 17.50
C VAL A 162 6.09 -14.13 18.44
N ASN A 163 6.63 -12.93 18.23
CA ASN A 163 6.17 -11.72 18.88
C ASN A 163 5.13 -11.04 17.97
N PRO A 164 3.82 -11.01 18.30
CA PRO A 164 2.80 -10.49 17.39
C PRO A 164 2.92 -8.97 17.14
N LEU A 165 3.70 -8.25 17.97
CA LEU A 165 3.98 -6.83 17.79
C LEU A 165 4.66 -6.51 16.46
N VAL A 166 5.37 -7.47 15.85
CA VAL A 166 6.03 -7.29 14.55
C VAL A 166 5.04 -6.90 13.43
N HIS A 167 3.76 -7.25 13.56
CA HIS A 167 2.74 -6.91 12.55
C HIS A 167 2.34 -5.44 12.57
N PHE A 168 2.58 -4.75 13.68
CA PHE A 168 2.30 -3.32 13.86
C PHE A 168 3.57 -2.47 13.69
N ALA A 169 4.71 -3.10 13.44
CA ALA A 169 5.99 -2.43 13.25
C ALA A 169 6.37 -2.25 11.78
N LEU A 170 5.80 -3.06 10.90
CA LEU A 170 6.17 -3.13 9.49
C LEU A 170 5.18 -2.37 8.62
N CYS A 171 5.61 -1.21 8.12
CA CYS A 171 4.86 -0.41 7.16
C CYS A 171 5.07 -0.94 5.72
N ASN A 172 3.99 -1.07 4.96
CA ASN A 172 4.01 -1.41 3.53
C ASN A 172 3.54 -0.24 2.64
N ALA A 173 3.51 0.98 3.20
CA ALA A 173 3.11 2.22 2.55
C ALA A 173 1.65 2.29 2.07
N THR A 174 0.74 1.54 2.72
CA THR A 174 -0.70 1.68 2.48
C THR A 174 -1.40 2.43 3.62
N ARG A 175 -2.55 3.03 3.34
CA ARG A 175 -3.33 3.80 4.32
C ARG A 175 -3.76 2.98 5.53
N SER A 176 -4.10 1.70 5.36
CA SER A 176 -4.42 0.81 6.48
C SER A 176 -3.21 0.09 7.11
N SER A 177 -1.98 0.51 6.78
CA SER A 177 -0.76 -0.07 7.35
C SER A 177 -0.25 0.73 8.53
N PRO A 178 0.57 0.13 9.41
CA PRO A 178 1.22 0.89 10.46
C PRO A 178 2.10 2.00 9.91
N SER A 179 2.26 3.07 10.71
CA SER A 179 3.17 4.18 10.41
C SER A 179 4.61 3.72 10.22
N VAL A 180 5.35 4.39 9.33
CA VAL A 180 6.79 4.15 9.16
C VAL A 180 7.50 4.55 10.46
N ARG A 181 8.37 3.67 10.97
CA ARG A 181 9.13 3.88 12.20
C ARG A 181 10.55 3.39 12.06
N PHE A 182 11.43 4.01 12.84
CA PHE A 182 12.80 3.56 13.06
C PHE A 182 12.88 2.99 14.47
N TYR A 183 13.59 1.87 14.61
CA TYR A 183 13.73 1.14 15.87
C TYR A 183 15.19 1.14 16.31
N SER A 184 15.42 1.29 17.61
CA SER A 184 16.75 1.21 18.21
C SER A 184 17.02 -0.20 18.73
N THR A 185 18.26 -0.66 18.66
CA THR A 185 18.62 -2.01 19.15
C THR A 185 18.44 -2.13 20.67
N GLN A 186 18.64 -1.03 21.41
CA GLN A 186 18.52 -1.01 22.88
C GLN A 186 17.07 -0.86 23.36
N GLY A 187 16.18 -0.28 22.54
CA GLY A 187 14.81 0.07 22.90
C GLY A 187 13.73 -0.65 22.10
N VAL A 188 14.08 -1.68 21.32
CA VAL A 188 13.15 -2.28 20.34
C VAL A 188 11.85 -2.77 20.98
N GLU A 189 11.89 -3.38 22.17
CA GLU A 189 10.68 -3.90 22.81
C GLU A 189 9.66 -2.82 23.20
N PRO A 190 10.01 -1.78 23.99
CA PRO A 190 9.06 -0.71 24.30
C PRO A 190 8.61 0.05 23.05
N GLU A 191 9.48 0.23 22.06
CA GLU A 191 9.12 0.86 20.78
C GLU A 191 8.09 0.04 19.99
N LEU A 192 8.23 -1.30 19.96
CA LEU A 192 7.25 -2.21 19.36
C LEU A 192 5.89 -2.14 20.07
N ARG A 193 5.90 -2.09 21.40
CA ARG A 193 4.67 -1.95 22.21
C ARG A 193 3.99 -0.61 21.93
N HIS A 194 4.77 0.47 21.84
CA HIS A 194 4.25 1.79 21.51
C HIS A 194 3.63 1.82 20.11
N ALA A 195 4.30 1.23 19.11
CA ALA A 195 3.78 1.14 17.75
C ALA A 195 2.43 0.39 17.68
N ALA A 196 2.30 -0.72 18.42
CA ALA A 196 1.03 -1.45 18.50
C ALA A 196 -0.08 -0.64 19.19
N ARG A 197 0.22 0.06 20.29
CA ARG A 197 -0.76 0.93 20.97
C ARG A 197 -1.27 2.04 20.06
N GLU A 198 -0.37 2.76 19.40
CA GLU A 198 -0.77 3.83 18.47
C GLU A 198 -1.66 3.28 17.36
N PHE A 199 -1.26 2.16 16.73
CA PHE A 199 -2.03 1.58 15.64
C PHE A 199 -3.44 1.12 16.07
N LEU A 200 -3.55 0.47 17.24
CA LEU A 200 -4.84 -0.01 17.73
C LEU A 200 -5.76 1.12 18.19
N LEU A 201 -5.16 2.22 18.70
CA LEU A 201 -5.88 3.45 19.03
C LEU A 201 -6.40 4.15 17.77
N ASP A 202 -5.57 4.24 16.72
CA ASP A 202 -5.85 4.89 15.44
C ASP A 202 -6.71 4.01 14.50
N GLY A 203 -7.81 3.48 15.02
CA GLY A 203 -8.80 2.74 14.25
C GLY A 203 -8.47 1.27 13.97
N GLY A 204 -7.35 0.73 14.46
CA GLY A 204 -7.00 -0.69 14.28
C GLY A 204 -7.97 -1.67 14.96
N VAL A 205 -8.77 -1.20 15.93
CA VAL A 205 -9.81 -1.93 16.67
C VAL A 205 -10.99 -1.02 16.95
N GLU A 206 -12.20 -1.45 16.60
CA GLU A 206 -13.46 -0.83 17.02
C GLU A 206 -14.36 -1.83 17.73
N ILE A 207 -15.06 -1.39 18.78
CA ILE A 207 -15.89 -2.26 19.64
C ILE A 207 -17.32 -1.75 19.60
N ASP A 208 -18.21 -2.60 19.09
CA ASP A 208 -19.65 -2.38 19.10
C ASP A 208 -20.29 -3.23 20.20
N LEU A 209 -20.78 -2.56 21.26
CA LEU A 209 -21.46 -3.21 22.38
C LEU A 209 -22.88 -3.66 22.03
N GLU A 210 -23.57 -2.96 21.13
CA GLU A 210 -24.96 -3.27 20.77
C GLU A 210 -25.04 -4.59 20.01
N THR A 211 -24.17 -4.74 19.00
CA THR A 211 -24.08 -5.97 18.21
C THR A 211 -23.11 -7.00 18.80
N ARG A 212 -22.40 -6.65 19.87
CA ARG A 212 -21.34 -7.46 20.51
C ARG A 212 -20.26 -7.89 19.50
N THR A 213 -19.88 -6.97 18.63
CA THR A 213 -18.92 -7.20 17.55
C THR A 213 -17.63 -6.41 17.78
N VAL A 214 -16.49 -7.10 17.71
CA VAL A 214 -15.16 -6.47 17.71
C VAL A 214 -14.65 -6.45 16.28
N HIS A 215 -14.53 -5.25 15.71
CA HIS A 215 -14.00 -5.02 14.37
C HIS A 215 -12.48 -4.85 14.44
N LEU A 216 -11.76 -5.82 13.89
CA LEU A 216 -10.30 -5.86 13.91
C LEU A 216 -9.71 -5.48 12.55
N THR A 217 -8.53 -4.89 12.56
CA THR A 217 -7.74 -4.70 11.33
C THR A 217 -7.58 -6.01 10.54
N ARG A 218 -7.57 -5.90 9.20
CA ARG A 218 -7.33 -7.05 8.31
C ARG A 218 -5.94 -7.67 8.48
N ILE A 219 -4.99 -6.97 9.11
CA ILE A 219 -3.67 -7.51 9.47
C ILE A 219 -3.83 -8.71 10.42
N ILE A 220 -4.67 -8.60 11.45
CA ILE A 220 -4.93 -9.70 12.38
C ILE A 220 -5.59 -10.87 11.66
N LYS A 221 -6.49 -10.62 10.69
CA LYS A 221 -7.08 -11.68 9.85
C LYS A 221 -6.01 -12.50 9.13
N TRP A 222 -5.08 -11.83 8.46
CA TRP A 222 -4.05 -12.49 7.66
C TRP A 222 -3.08 -13.30 8.53
N TYR A 223 -2.79 -12.82 9.74
CA TYR A 223 -1.80 -13.40 10.63
C TYR A 223 -2.40 -13.98 11.91
N SER A 224 -3.67 -14.37 11.90
CA SER A 224 -4.43 -14.80 13.09
C SER A 224 -3.72 -15.89 13.90
N ALA A 225 -3.06 -16.84 13.21
CA ALA A 225 -2.26 -17.89 13.83
C ALA A 225 -1.18 -17.36 14.79
N ASP A 226 -0.71 -16.12 14.61
CA ASP A 226 0.32 -15.49 15.45
C ASP A 226 -0.26 -14.90 16.75
N PHE A 227 -1.58 -14.67 16.81
CA PHE A 227 -2.25 -14.03 17.95
C PHE A 227 -2.98 -15.04 18.87
N GLY A 228 -3.30 -16.23 18.36
CA GLY A 228 -4.09 -17.23 19.07
C GLY A 228 -5.44 -17.49 18.40
N GLN A 229 -6.37 -18.12 19.10
CA GLN A 229 -7.73 -18.39 18.59
C GLN A 229 -8.74 -17.47 19.28
N ASP A 230 -9.65 -16.89 18.49
CA ASP A 230 -10.83 -16.12 18.93
C ASP A 230 -10.60 -15.23 20.17
N ARG A 231 -11.00 -15.70 21.36
CA ARG A 231 -10.86 -14.94 22.62
C ARG A 231 -9.41 -14.63 23.00
N ASP A 232 -8.43 -15.42 22.57
CA ASP A 232 -7.02 -15.15 22.82
C ASP A 232 -6.54 -13.92 22.05
N ILE A 233 -7.07 -13.69 20.85
CA ILE A 233 -6.79 -12.47 20.07
C ILE A 233 -7.30 -11.26 20.87
N LEU A 234 -8.52 -11.32 21.39
CA LEU A 234 -9.11 -10.25 22.18
C LEU A 234 -8.33 -9.98 23.47
N ARG A 235 -7.93 -11.04 24.20
CA ARG A 235 -7.08 -10.93 25.39
C ARG A 235 -5.72 -10.33 25.07
N TRP A 236 -5.13 -10.68 23.92
CA TRP A 236 -3.86 -10.12 23.49
C TRP A 236 -4.01 -8.61 23.22
N ILE A 237 -5.01 -8.22 22.43
CA ILE A 237 -5.32 -6.83 22.07
C ILE A 237 -5.55 -5.97 23.32
N LEU A 238 -6.27 -6.51 24.32
CA LEU A 238 -6.61 -5.79 25.55
C LEU A 238 -5.39 -5.14 26.22
N ASN A 239 -4.21 -5.74 26.12
CA ASN A 239 -2.97 -5.22 26.71
C ASN A 239 -2.42 -3.95 26.02
N TYR A 240 -3.00 -3.56 24.89
CA TYR A 240 -2.53 -2.47 24.03
C TYR A 240 -3.63 -1.45 23.72
N LEU A 241 -4.82 -1.60 24.27
CA LEU A 241 -5.90 -0.60 24.14
C LEU A 241 -5.71 0.52 25.17
N ASP A 242 -6.28 1.68 24.84
CA ASP A 242 -6.47 2.76 25.82
C ASP A 242 -7.53 2.35 26.87
N PRO A 243 -7.59 3.02 28.04
CA PRO A 243 -8.50 2.65 29.12
C PRO A 243 -9.97 2.57 28.71
N THR A 244 -10.42 3.39 27.75
CA THR A 244 -11.82 3.42 27.29
C THR A 244 -12.13 2.14 26.53
N LYS A 245 -11.40 1.87 25.45
CA LYS A 245 -11.61 0.64 24.63
C LYS A 245 -11.33 -0.63 25.45
N ALA A 246 -10.34 -0.59 26.35
CA ALA A 246 -10.04 -1.71 27.25
C ALA A 246 -11.21 -2.02 28.19
N GLY A 247 -11.88 -1.00 28.73
CA GLY A 247 -13.07 -1.16 29.56
C GLY A 247 -14.22 -1.83 28.80
N LEU A 248 -14.51 -1.36 27.58
CA LEU A 248 -15.56 -1.94 26.72
C LEU A 248 -15.27 -3.42 26.39
N LEU A 249 -14.03 -3.73 26.02
CA LEU A 249 -13.64 -5.10 25.69
C LEU A 249 -13.66 -6.02 26.91
N THR A 250 -13.24 -5.51 28.07
CA THR A 250 -13.28 -6.26 29.34
C THR A 250 -14.72 -6.59 29.74
N HIS A 251 -15.66 -5.66 29.55
CA HIS A 251 -17.08 -5.90 29.78
C HIS A 251 -17.58 -7.07 28.92
N LEU A 252 -17.32 -7.04 27.61
CA LEU A 252 -17.71 -8.13 26.70
C LEU A 252 -17.05 -9.48 27.04
N LEU A 253 -15.78 -9.47 27.48
CA LEU A 253 -15.06 -10.70 27.82
C LEU A 253 -15.59 -11.37 29.09
N ASN A 254 -16.02 -10.58 30.07
CA ASN A 254 -16.40 -11.03 31.41
C ASN A 254 -17.87 -11.43 31.54
N ASP A 255 -18.76 -10.92 30.69
CA ASP A 255 -20.20 -11.22 30.75
C ASP A 255 -20.58 -12.62 30.27
N GLY A 256 -19.61 -13.39 29.74
CA GLY A 256 -19.80 -14.77 29.32
C GLY A 256 -20.58 -14.94 28.01
N GLY A 257 -21.09 -13.87 27.40
CA GLY A 257 -21.85 -13.93 26.17
C GLY A 257 -20.99 -14.21 24.93
N PRO A 258 -21.63 -14.56 23.80
CA PRO A 258 -20.92 -14.70 22.52
C PRO A 258 -20.36 -13.33 22.10
N ILE A 259 -19.19 -13.34 21.45
CA ILE A 259 -18.54 -12.16 20.89
C ILE A 259 -18.24 -12.47 19.43
N SER A 260 -18.69 -11.60 18.53
CA SER A 260 -18.38 -11.71 17.10
C SER A 260 -17.08 -10.98 16.78
N ILE A 261 -16.21 -11.58 15.96
CA ILE A 261 -15.03 -10.91 15.41
C ILE A 261 -15.30 -10.63 13.93
N ALA A 262 -15.37 -9.35 13.60
CA ALA A 262 -15.43 -8.87 12.21
C ALA A 262 -14.08 -8.26 11.82
N TYR A 263 -13.81 -8.18 10.51
CA TYR A 263 -12.57 -7.59 10.01
C TYR A 263 -12.88 -6.40 9.13
N GLN A 264 -12.19 -5.29 9.40
CA GLN A 264 -12.28 -4.06 8.63
C GLN A 264 -11.78 -4.25 7.19
N ASP A 265 -12.24 -3.39 6.29
CA ASP A 265 -11.62 -3.24 4.99
C ASP A 265 -10.19 -2.72 5.11
N TYR A 266 -9.35 -3.12 4.16
CA TYR A 266 -7.96 -2.66 4.10
C TYR A 266 -7.81 -1.75 2.90
N ASP A 267 -7.56 -0.49 3.19
CA ASP A 267 -7.31 0.55 2.23
C ASP A 267 -5.88 0.43 1.70
N TRP A 268 -5.80 0.04 0.42
CA TRP A 268 -4.55 -0.15 -0.32
C TRP A 268 -4.01 1.14 -0.94
N SER A 269 -4.70 2.27 -0.77
CA SER A 269 -4.20 3.57 -1.21
C SER A 269 -2.92 3.95 -0.46
N LEU A 270 -2.11 4.84 -1.04
CA LEU A 270 -0.87 5.30 -0.41
C LEU A 270 -1.16 6.09 0.87
N ASN A 271 -0.35 5.87 1.91
CA ASN A 271 -0.34 6.70 3.12
C ASN A 271 0.39 8.03 2.86
N ALA A 272 -0.24 8.91 2.07
CA ALA A 272 0.27 10.24 1.71
C ALA A 272 -0.11 11.31 2.74
#